data_AF-A0A7C7FYI1-F1
#
_entry.id   AF-A0A7C7FYI1-F1
#
_cell.length_a   1.000
_cell.length_b   1.000
_cell.length_c   1.000
_cell.angle_alpha   90.00
_cell.angle_beta   90.00
_cell.angle_gamma   90.00
#
_symmetry.space_group_name_H-M   'P 1'
#
loop_
_entity.id
_entity.type
_entity.pdbx_description
1 polymer ?
#
loop_
_entity_poly.entity_id
_entity_poly.type
_entity_poly.pdbx_seq_one_letter_code
_entity_poly.pdbx_strand_id
1 'polypeptide(L)'
;MIKLEILKMAFRKLKVKGASSDPSLPQYPDALIDLEAMMAELDATPSISTGYNSTGFNAELDEESGLTIEDLNTIACGLAVRIGGDYGIEVPFLVGKGYSTGVRKMFIRGAILPIVKYTNRTPRGLGNTSNNVYSNSRSNLYYNGSKTSSNADHYSVDSFINLPVDFTAWVLDEVLTNVVWVSENSKIKIENQTFTDKVATAKLTFTNAGVYKIQVTGTTATKQKVFDFDFAIHDKLEG
;
A
#
# COMPACT_ATOMS: atom_id res chain seq x y z
N MET A 1 -17.43 7.06 -13.61
CA MET A 1 -18.38 6.15 -12.92
C MET A 1 -19.45 7.00 -12.29
N ILE A 2 -20.70 6.82 -12.72
CA ILE A 2 -21.82 7.68 -12.31
C ILE A 2 -22.34 7.27 -10.93
N LYS A 3 -22.89 8.23 -10.18
CA LYS A 3 -23.43 7.98 -8.84
C LYS A 3 -24.48 6.86 -8.86
N LEU A 4 -25.37 6.82 -9.86
CA LEU A 4 -26.38 5.77 -10.06
C LEU A 4 -25.82 4.34 -10.06
N GLU A 5 -24.61 4.11 -10.57
CA GLU A 5 -23.99 2.78 -10.59
C GLU A 5 -23.66 2.29 -9.18
N ILE A 6 -23.23 3.20 -8.30
CA ILE A 6 -22.93 2.90 -6.90
C ILE A 6 -24.20 2.51 -6.16
N LEU A 7 -25.29 3.26 -6.37
CA LEU A 7 -26.59 2.96 -5.77
C LEU A 7 -27.08 1.58 -6.22
N LYS A 8 -27.05 1.31 -7.53
CA LYS A 8 -27.39 -0.02 -8.08
C LYS A 8 -26.57 -1.13 -7.45
N MET A 9 -25.27 -0.91 -7.23
CA MET A 9 -24.41 -1.88 -6.56
C MET A 9 -24.77 -2.09 -5.08
N ALA A 10 -25.16 -1.04 -4.36
CA ALA A 10 -25.62 -1.15 -2.98
C ALA A 10 -26.91 -1.97 -2.87
N PHE A 11 -27.92 -1.68 -3.70
CA PHE A 11 -29.16 -2.46 -3.73
C PHE A 11 -28.93 -3.93 -4.13
N ARG A 12 -28.02 -4.19 -5.07
CA ARG A 12 -27.62 -5.57 -5.42
C ARG A 12 -26.99 -6.32 -4.25
N LYS A 13 -26.20 -5.65 -3.41
CA LYS A 13 -25.54 -6.26 -2.24
C LYS A 13 -26.52 -6.68 -1.16
N LEU A 14 -27.64 -5.98 -1.03
CA LEU A 14 -28.72 -6.35 -0.11
C LEU A 14 -29.47 -7.61 -0.53
N LYS A 15 -29.16 -8.18 -1.72
CA LYS A 15 -29.78 -9.39 -2.26
C LYS A 15 -31.28 -9.41 -1.97
N VAL A 16 -32.02 -8.40 -2.45
CA VAL A 16 -33.47 -8.33 -2.28
C VAL A 16 -34.09 -9.62 -2.82
N LYS A 17 -34.28 -10.60 -1.93
CA LYS A 17 -34.75 -11.95 -2.23
C LYS A 17 -36.20 -11.79 -2.64
N GLY A 18 -36.46 -11.77 -3.94
CA GLY A 18 -37.81 -11.65 -4.50
C GLY A 18 -38.05 -10.42 -5.37
N ALA A 19 -37.09 -9.50 -5.50
CA ALA A 19 -37.25 -8.36 -6.39
C ALA A 19 -36.67 -8.68 -7.77
N SER A 20 -37.52 -9.22 -8.64
CA SER A 20 -37.43 -8.96 -10.09
C SER A 20 -37.72 -7.50 -10.43
N SER A 21 -38.02 -6.65 -9.45
CA SER A 21 -38.14 -5.20 -9.59
C SER A 21 -36.83 -4.55 -9.16
N ASP A 22 -36.11 -3.93 -10.08
CA ASP A 22 -35.21 -2.85 -9.71
C ASP A 22 -35.89 -1.96 -8.65
N PRO A 23 -35.17 -1.46 -7.64
CA PRO A 23 -35.75 -0.54 -6.66
C PRO A 23 -36.49 0.58 -7.41
N SER A 24 -37.65 0.96 -6.88
CA SER A 24 -38.52 1.90 -7.58
C SER A 24 -37.77 3.23 -7.78
N LEU A 25 -38.03 3.94 -8.89
CA LEU A 25 -37.43 5.24 -9.20
C LEU A 25 -37.36 6.23 -8.00
N PRO A 26 -38.34 6.26 -7.06
CA PRO A 26 -38.26 7.11 -5.86
C PRO A 26 -37.17 6.74 -4.84
N GLN A 27 -36.71 5.49 -4.79
CA GLN A 27 -35.74 5.02 -3.79
C GLN A 27 -34.30 5.44 -4.11
N TYR A 28 -34.01 5.76 -5.38
CA TYR A 28 -32.69 6.21 -5.80
C TYR A 28 -32.35 7.63 -5.32
N PRO A 29 -33.24 8.64 -5.45
CA PRO A 29 -33.02 9.97 -4.86
C PRO A 29 -32.76 9.92 -3.35
N ASP A 30 -33.53 9.15 -2.59
CA ASP A 30 -33.35 9.05 -1.13
C ASP A 30 -31.99 8.41 -0.79
N ALA A 31 -31.66 7.30 -1.45
CA ALA A 31 -30.36 6.65 -1.28
C ALA A 31 -29.18 7.51 -1.79
N LEU A 32 -29.41 8.46 -2.69
CA LEU A 32 -28.40 9.41 -3.14
C LEU A 32 -28.07 10.42 -2.03
N ILE A 33 -29.08 10.89 -1.30
CA ILE A 33 -28.89 11.76 -0.14
C ILE A 33 -28.09 11.02 0.94
N ASP A 34 -28.40 9.74 1.19
CA ASP A 34 -27.64 8.92 2.14
C ASP A 34 -26.21 8.66 1.68
N LEU A 35 -25.98 8.52 0.37
CA LEU A 35 -24.65 8.42 -0.21
C LEU A 35 -23.87 9.71 0.04
N GLU A 36 -24.42 10.88 -0.29
CA GLU A 36 -23.78 12.18 -0.08
C GLU A 36 -23.47 12.41 1.41
N ALA A 37 -24.41 12.10 2.30
CA ALA A 37 -24.19 12.18 3.75
C ALA A 37 -23.09 11.22 4.22
N MET A 38 -23.09 9.98 3.75
CA MET A 38 -22.05 9.00 4.09
C MET A 38 -20.67 9.45 3.60
N MET A 39 -20.58 10.00 2.39
CA MET A 39 -19.32 10.48 1.84
C MET A 39 -18.83 11.72 2.60
N ALA A 40 -19.71 12.62 3.01
CA ALA A 40 -19.37 13.75 3.87
C ALA A 40 -18.83 13.30 5.24
N GLU A 41 -19.42 12.27 5.85
CA GLU A 41 -18.91 11.69 7.11
C GLU A 41 -17.53 11.03 6.95
N LEU A 42 -17.32 10.34 5.82
CA LEU A 42 -16.02 9.73 5.52
C LEU A 42 -14.95 10.79 5.29
N ASP A 43 -15.25 11.87 4.57
CA ASP A 43 -14.31 12.97 4.33
C ASP A 43 -14.02 13.78 5.60
N ALA A 44 -14.98 13.86 6.52
CA ALA A 44 -14.76 14.44 7.86
C ALA A 44 -13.81 13.58 8.73
N THR A 45 -13.55 12.32 8.37
CA THR A 45 -12.66 11.44 9.12
C THR A 45 -11.20 11.75 8.77
N PRO A 46 -10.36 12.18 9.74
CA PRO A 46 -8.94 12.42 9.48
C PRO A 46 -8.29 11.12 8.98
N SER A 47 -7.64 11.17 7.82
CA SER A 47 -6.97 10.05 7.12
C SER A 47 -7.81 9.24 6.14
N ILE A 48 -9.07 9.61 5.87
CA ILE A 48 -9.83 9.03 4.77
C ILE A 48 -10.01 10.10 3.71
N SER A 49 -9.39 9.90 2.54
CA SER A 49 -9.63 10.72 1.35
C SER A 49 -10.16 9.81 0.25
N THR A 50 -11.40 10.07 -0.17
CA THR A 50 -12.12 9.23 -1.13
C THR A 50 -12.06 9.79 -2.55
N GLY A 51 -11.72 11.07 -2.71
CA GLY A 51 -11.78 11.77 -4.01
C GLY A 51 -13.21 11.92 -4.54
N TYR A 52 -14.22 11.72 -3.70
CA TYR A 52 -15.62 11.80 -4.09
C TYR A 52 -16.04 13.22 -4.46
N ASN A 53 -16.74 13.35 -5.57
CA ASN A 53 -17.30 14.62 -6.01
C ASN A 53 -18.67 14.86 -5.36
N SER A 54 -18.66 15.42 -4.15
CA SER A 54 -19.87 15.76 -3.41
C SER A 54 -20.49 17.05 -3.92
N THR A 55 -21.78 16.99 -4.20
CA THR A 55 -22.64 18.14 -4.56
C THR A 55 -23.75 18.34 -3.52
N GLY A 56 -23.76 17.55 -2.45
CA GLY A 56 -24.66 17.67 -1.31
C GLY A 56 -26.11 17.42 -1.71
N PHE A 57 -27.03 18.29 -1.25
CA PHE A 57 -28.46 18.16 -1.55
C PHE A 57 -28.82 18.40 -3.03
N ASN A 58 -27.88 18.94 -3.83
CA ASN A 58 -28.08 19.15 -5.26
C ASN A 58 -27.53 17.99 -6.10
N ALA A 59 -27.19 16.86 -5.48
CA ALA A 59 -26.66 15.72 -6.21
C ALA A 59 -27.65 15.15 -7.21
N GLU A 60 -27.15 14.84 -8.41
CA GLU A 60 -27.92 14.20 -9.47
C GLU A 60 -27.41 12.76 -9.70
N LEU A 61 -28.28 11.91 -10.22
CA LEU A 61 -28.00 10.47 -10.35
C LEU A 61 -26.95 10.16 -11.45
N ASP A 62 -26.91 10.98 -12.50
CA ASP A 62 -26.02 10.86 -13.65
C ASP A 62 -24.67 11.58 -13.46
N GLU A 63 -24.49 12.30 -12.36
CA GLU A 63 -23.21 12.92 -12.02
C GLU A 63 -22.10 11.89 -11.82
N GLU A 64 -20.87 12.29 -12.17
CA GLU A 64 -19.69 11.49 -11.85
C GLU A 64 -19.39 11.51 -10.35
N SER A 65 -19.12 10.33 -9.81
CA SER A 65 -18.80 10.17 -8.38
C SER A 65 -17.37 10.58 -8.01
N GLY A 66 -16.43 10.59 -8.95
CA GLY A 66 -15.00 10.81 -8.67
C GLY A 66 -14.28 9.65 -7.96
N LEU A 67 -15.00 8.59 -7.56
CA LEU A 67 -14.41 7.47 -6.83
C LEU A 67 -13.46 6.63 -7.68
N THR A 68 -12.40 6.16 -7.03
CA THR A 68 -11.54 5.11 -7.57
C THR A 68 -12.26 3.76 -7.57
N ILE A 69 -11.89 2.90 -8.51
CA ILE A 69 -12.46 1.54 -8.64
C ILE A 69 -12.23 0.71 -7.36
N GLU A 70 -11.08 0.92 -6.71
CA GLU A 70 -10.69 0.20 -5.48
C GLU A 70 -11.65 0.47 -4.32
N ASP A 71 -12.16 1.70 -4.23
CA ASP A 71 -12.99 2.17 -3.13
C ASP A 71 -14.47 1.85 -3.32
N LEU A 72 -14.88 1.67 -4.57
CA LEU A 72 -16.29 1.56 -4.95
C LEU A 72 -17.01 0.42 -4.23
N ASN A 73 -16.40 -0.76 -4.17
CA ASN A 73 -17.01 -1.91 -3.51
C ASN A 73 -17.24 -1.64 -2.01
N THR A 74 -16.31 -0.93 -1.37
CA THR A 74 -16.42 -0.53 0.04
C THR A 74 -17.56 0.45 0.24
N ILE A 75 -17.62 1.50 -0.58
CA ILE A 75 -18.67 2.52 -0.52
C ILE A 75 -20.05 1.90 -0.78
N ALA A 76 -20.18 1.03 -1.79
CA ALA A 76 -21.43 0.33 -2.06
C ALA A 76 -21.85 -0.60 -0.90
N CYS A 77 -20.91 -1.25 -0.20
CA CYS A 77 -21.23 -2.02 1.01
C CYS A 77 -21.70 -1.11 2.16
N GLY A 78 -21.08 0.06 2.34
CA GLY A 78 -21.48 1.02 3.38
C GLY A 78 -22.87 1.58 3.13
N LEU A 79 -23.15 2.00 1.88
CA LEU A 79 -24.46 2.47 1.48
C LEU A 79 -25.53 1.40 1.67
N ALA A 80 -25.23 0.15 1.31
CA ALA A 80 -26.13 -0.99 1.55
C ALA A 80 -26.47 -1.16 3.03
N VAL A 81 -25.51 -0.98 3.94
CA VAL A 81 -25.75 -1.06 5.38
C VAL A 81 -26.71 0.05 5.85
N ARG A 82 -26.56 1.29 5.35
CA ARG A 82 -27.43 2.42 5.71
C ARG A 82 -28.86 2.20 5.23
N ILE A 83 -29.04 2.07 3.92
CA ILE A 83 -30.36 1.94 3.30
C ILE A 83 -31.08 0.65 3.76
N GLY A 84 -30.33 -0.40 4.13
CA GLY A 84 -30.91 -1.61 4.72
C GLY A 84 -31.69 -1.32 6.01
N GLY A 85 -31.21 -0.39 6.84
CA GLY A 85 -31.92 0.08 8.02
C GLY A 85 -33.22 0.81 7.68
N ASP A 86 -33.17 1.72 6.71
CA ASP A 86 -34.31 2.56 6.33
C ASP A 86 -35.44 1.77 5.66
N TYR A 87 -35.07 0.78 4.85
CA TYR A 87 -36.03 -0.08 4.15
C TYR A 87 -36.40 -1.35 4.92
N GLY A 88 -35.89 -1.53 6.15
CA GLY A 88 -36.16 -2.72 6.97
C GLY A 88 -35.65 -4.03 6.34
N ILE A 89 -34.59 -3.95 5.53
CA ILE A 89 -33.98 -5.10 4.85
C ILE A 89 -32.83 -5.63 5.70
N GLU A 90 -32.84 -6.93 5.97
CA GLU A 90 -31.74 -7.58 6.69
C GLU A 90 -30.45 -7.52 5.87
N VAL A 91 -29.44 -6.83 6.41
CA VAL A 91 -28.14 -6.67 5.75
C VAL A 91 -27.31 -7.95 5.93
N PRO A 92 -26.85 -8.59 4.84
CA PRO A 92 -26.01 -9.77 4.97
C PRO A 92 -24.71 -9.48 5.73
N PHE A 93 -24.33 -10.35 6.66
CA PHE A 93 -23.10 -10.18 7.47
C PHE A 93 -21.84 -9.85 6.65
N LEU A 94 -21.67 -10.50 5.49
CA LEU A 94 -20.53 -10.27 4.60
C LEU A 94 -20.48 -8.85 4.02
N VAL A 95 -21.64 -8.19 3.86
CA VAL A 95 -21.72 -6.80 3.38
C VAL A 95 -21.19 -5.86 4.47
N GLY A 96 -21.67 -6.02 5.71
CA GLY A 96 -21.17 -5.26 6.86
C GLY A 96 -19.68 -5.46 7.11
N LYS A 97 -19.20 -6.70 7.08
CA LYS A 97 -17.76 -7.03 7.21
C LYS A 97 -16.93 -6.47 6.04
N GLY A 98 -17.49 -6.45 4.83
CA GLY A 98 -16.87 -5.86 3.65
C GLY A 98 -16.67 -4.36 3.81
N TYR A 99 -17.68 -3.65 4.32
CA TYR A 99 -17.57 -2.23 4.63
C TYR A 99 -16.52 -1.95 5.71
N SER A 100 -16.58 -2.64 6.86
CA SER A 100 -15.64 -2.41 7.96
C SER A 100 -14.18 -2.67 7.56
N THR A 101 -13.94 -3.72 6.77
CA THR A 101 -12.59 -4.05 6.27
C THR A 101 -12.12 -3.02 5.25
N GLY A 102 -13.00 -2.56 4.37
CA GLY A 102 -12.68 -1.57 3.34
C GLY A 102 -12.37 -0.20 3.93
N VAL A 103 -13.18 0.29 4.87
CA VAL A 103 -12.93 1.57 5.58
C VAL A 103 -11.60 1.53 6.32
N ARG A 104 -11.27 0.40 6.97
CA ARG A 104 -9.96 0.21 7.61
C ARG A 104 -8.82 0.34 6.60
N LYS A 105 -8.96 -0.22 5.39
CA LYS A 105 -7.94 -0.08 4.33
C LYS A 105 -7.82 1.36 3.83
N MET A 106 -8.94 2.06 3.64
CA MET A 106 -8.95 3.49 3.26
C MET A 106 -8.24 4.34 4.31
N PHE A 107 -8.53 4.10 5.59
CA PHE A 107 -7.87 4.77 6.70
C PHE A 107 -6.36 4.51 6.72
N ILE A 108 -5.92 3.26 6.59
CA ILE A 108 -4.50 2.92 6.54
C ILE A 108 -3.81 3.60 5.35
N ARG A 109 -4.47 3.67 4.19
CA ARG A 109 -3.93 4.32 2.98
C ARG A 109 -3.73 5.82 3.16
N GLY A 110 -4.64 6.52 3.84
CA GLY A 110 -4.54 7.97 4.07
C GLY A 110 -3.88 8.37 5.40
N ALA A 111 -3.50 7.41 6.25
CA ALA A 111 -2.91 7.69 7.56
C ALA A 111 -1.52 8.33 7.40
N ILE A 112 -1.45 9.63 7.69
CA ILE A 112 -0.17 10.32 7.88
C ILE A 112 0.19 10.20 9.36
N LEU A 113 1.13 9.32 9.69
CA LEU A 113 1.65 9.21 11.05
C LEU A 113 2.55 10.43 11.33
N PRO A 114 2.18 11.33 12.26
CA PRO A 114 2.99 12.48 12.56
C PRO A 114 4.32 12.03 13.17
N ILE A 115 5.41 12.57 12.64
CA ILE A 115 6.74 12.39 13.22
C ILE A 115 6.81 13.24 14.50
N VAL A 116 6.59 12.63 15.65
CA VAL A 116 6.62 13.29 16.96
C VAL A 116 8.06 13.64 17.35
N LYS A 117 8.36 14.94 17.47
CA LYS A 117 9.69 15.40 17.93
C LYS A 117 9.88 15.18 19.42
N TYR A 118 11.12 14.90 19.84
CA TYR A 118 11.47 14.93 21.26
C TYR A 118 11.16 16.29 21.89
N THR A 119 10.70 16.25 23.14
CA THR A 119 10.46 17.46 23.93
C THR A 119 11.79 18.16 24.24
N ASN A 120 11.73 19.46 24.51
CA ASN A 120 12.91 20.31 24.74
C ASN A 120 13.79 19.90 25.94
N ARG A 121 13.39 18.90 26.74
CA ARG A 121 14.06 18.51 27.99
C ARG A 121 14.66 17.10 27.97
N THR A 122 14.70 16.41 26.83
CA THR A 122 15.30 15.07 26.76
C THR A 122 16.82 15.13 26.97
N PRO A 123 17.38 14.46 28.01
CA PRO A 123 18.81 14.51 28.30
C PRO A 123 19.63 13.77 27.24
N ARG A 124 20.85 14.26 26.99
CA ARG A 124 21.74 13.83 25.91
C ARG A 124 22.39 12.46 26.13
N GLY A 125 22.63 12.08 27.39
CA GLY A 125 23.50 10.97 27.78
C GLY A 125 24.98 11.27 27.50
N LEU A 126 25.87 10.84 28.39
CA LEU A 126 27.32 11.10 28.28
C LEU A 126 28.03 10.25 27.20
N GLY A 127 27.34 9.27 26.60
CA GLY A 127 27.88 8.40 25.55
C GLY A 127 27.80 8.94 24.12
N ASN A 128 27.18 10.11 23.89
CA ASN A 128 27.06 10.71 22.55
C ASN A 128 28.14 11.79 22.34
N THR A 129 29.21 11.44 21.62
CA THR A 129 30.45 12.24 21.52
C THR A 129 30.57 13.13 20.28
N SER A 130 29.69 13.04 19.28
CA SER A 130 29.77 13.84 18.05
C SER A 130 28.73 14.97 17.99
N ASN A 131 29.20 16.23 17.89
CA ASN A 131 28.33 17.41 17.72
C ASN A 131 27.64 17.49 16.34
N ASN A 132 28.14 16.77 15.32
CA ASN A 132 27.56 16.74 13.97
C ASN A 132 26.28 15.89 13.85
N VAL A 133 25.90 15.19 14.92
CA VAL A 133 24.70 14.36 14.99
C VAL A 133 23.48 15.18 15.45
N TYR A 134 23.65 16.44 15.86
CA TYR A 134 22.58 17.16 16.58
C TYR A 134 21.67 18.06 15.75
N SER A 135 22.03 18.48 14.54
CA SER A 135 21.11 19.24 13.66
C SER A 135 20.28 18.34 12.74
N ASN A 136 20.82 17.18 12.33
CA ASN A 136 20.16 16.26 11.40
C ASN A 136 19.92 14.83 11.93
N SER A 137 20.44 14.46 13.10
CA SER A 137 20.30 13.07 13.61
C SER A 137 19.39 12.94 14.83
N ARG A 138 18.79 14.03 15.32
CA ARG A 138 17.62 13.91 16.22
C ARG A 138 16.37 13.36 15.51
N SER A 139 16.30 13.47 14.17
CA SER A 139 15.31 12.76 13.36
C SER A 139 15.80 11.37 12.96
N ASN A 140 17.06 11.22 12.53
CA ASN A 140 17.49 9.97 11.87
C ASN A 140 17.89 8.81 12.81
N LEU A 141 18.10 9.02 14.11
CA LEU A 141 18.52 7.94 15.02
C LEU A 141 17.36 7.18 15.67
N TYR A 142 16.15 7.74 15.66
CA TYR A 142 14.93 7.08 16.15
C TYR A 142 13.81 6.99 15.09
N TYR A 143 13.92 7.77 14.01
CA TYR A 143 13.26 7.50 12.74
C TYR A 143 14.29 7.01 11.73
N ASN A 144 14.90 5.87 12.01
CA ASN A 144 15.46 5.06 10.94
C ASN A 144 14.34 4.17 10.39
N GLY A 145 13.27 4.81 9.90
CA GLY A 145 12.72 4.37 8.63
C GLY A 145 13.82 4.69 7.62
N SER A 146 14.89 3.90 7.66
CA SER A 146 15.90 3.85 6.62
C SER A 146 15.09 3.87 5.35
N LYS A 147 15.27 4.92 4.54
CA LYS A 147 14.41 5.21 3.38
C LYS A 147 14.47 4.01 2.43
N THR A 148 13.65 3.01 2.70
CA THR A 148 13.28 1.96 1.78
C THR A 148 12.63 2.70 0.63
N SER A 149 13.03 2.40 -0.59
CA SER A 149 12.15 2.72 -1.70
C SER A 149 10.79 2.04 -1.43
N SER A 150 9.71 2.58 -2.00
CA SER A 150 8.38 1.97 -1.90
C SER A 150 8.33 0.51 -2.39
N ASN A 151 9.39 0.06 -3.07
CA ASN A 151 9.53 -1.24 -3.69
C ASN A 151 10.56 -2.14 -2.97
N ALA A 152 11.01 -1.77 -1.76
CA ALA A 152 11.98 -2.57 -1.03
C ALA A 152 11.35 -3.87 -0.51
N ASP A 153 12.02 -4.98 -0.71
CA ASP A 153 11.55 -6.28 -0.22
C ASP A 153 11.87 -6.43 1.29
N HIS A 154 10.91 -6.97 2.06
CA HIS A 154 10.96 -7.02 3.52
C HIS A 154 11.27 -8.42 4.06
N TYR A 155 12.29 -8.55 4.92
CA TYR A 155 12.70 -9.82 5.53
C TYR A 155 13.10 -9.68 7.00
N SER A 156 13.23 -10.80 7.71
CA SER A 156 13.71 -10.82 9.11
C SER A 156 15.24 -10.90 9.18
N VAL A 157 15.83 -10.42 10.28
CA VAL A 157 17.25 -10.67 10.59
C VAL A 157 17.51 -12.18 10.66
N ASP A 158 18.73 -12.58 10.30
CA ASP A 158 19.21 -13.97 10.19
C ASP A 158 18.46 -14.83 9.15
N SER A 159 17.60 -14.24 8.33
CA SER A 159 17.08 -14.89 7.13
C SER A 159 18.11 -14.86 5.99
N PHE A 160 18.10 -15.90 5.17
CA PHE A 160 18.84 -15.91 3.92
C PHE A 160 17.86 -15.85 2.75
N ILE A 161 18.24 -15.13 1.71
CA ILE A 161 17.46 -15.00 0.47
C ILE A 161 18.28 -15.58 -0.65
N ASN A 162 17.70 -16.46 -1.45
CA ASN A 162 18.24 -16.78 -2.76
C ASN A 162 17.59 -15.82 -3.75
N LEU A 163 18.34 -14.82 -4.22
CA LEU A 163 17.82 -13.80 -5.13
C LEU A 163 18.06 -14.21 -6.58
N PRO A 164 17.03 -14.61 -7.35
CA PRO A 164 17.15 -14.77 -8.79
C PRO A 164 17.03 -13.43 -9.50
N VAL A 165 17.93 -13.17 -10.44
CA VAL A 165 17.87 -12.02 -11.36
C VAL A 165 17.75 -12.55 -12.77
N ASP A 166 16.62 -12.23 -13.41
CA ASP A 166 16.31 -12.66 -14.76
C ASP A 166 16.71 -11.60 -15.79
N PHE A 167 17.63 -11.96 -16.68
CA PHE A 167 18.12 -11.14 -17.77
C PHE A 167 17.50 -11.51 -19.12
N THR A 168 16.54 -12.46 -19.17
CA THR A 168 15.98 -13.02 -20.40
C THR A 168 15.42 -11.96 -21.36
N ALA A 169 14.74 -10.95 -20.83
CA ALA A 169 14.19 -9.86 -21.63
C ALA A 169 15.26 -8.92 -22.22
N TRP A 170 16.47 -8.90 -21.65
CA TRP A 170 17.59 -8.06 -22.10
C TRP A 170 18.55 -8.79 -23.03
N VAL A 171 18.78 -10.08 -22.79
CA VAL A 171 19.82 -10.91 -23.43
C VAL A 171 19.27 -11.65 -24.66
N LEU A 172 18.18 -11.17 -25.29
CA LEU A 172 17.39 -11.88 -26.31
C LEU A 172 18.19 -12.80 -27.25
N ASP A 173 19.24 -12.29 -27.88
CA ASP A 173 20.11 -13.00 -28.83
C ASP A 173 21.57 -13.18 -28.36
N GLU A 174 21.86 -12.94 -27.08
CA GLU A 174 23.20 -13.06 -26.49
C GLU A 174 23.19 -14.04 -25.31
N VAL A 175 24.32 -14.18 -24.62
CA VAL A 175 24.42 -14.92 -23.35
C VAL A 175 25.22 -14.10 -22.33
N LEU A 176 24.91 -14.28 -21.05
CA LEU A 176 25.68 -13.70 -19.97
C LEU A 176 27.10 -14.28 -19.94
N THR A 177 28.10 -13.42 -19.98
CA THR A 177 29.52 -13.81 -19.85
C THR A 177 30.04 -13.59 -18.44
N ASN A 178 29.46 -12.63 -17.71
CA ASN A 178 29.82 -12.34 -16.33
C ASN A 178 28.65 -11.69 -15.58
N VAL A 179 28.59 -11.92 -14.27
CA VAL A 179 27.65 -11.25 -13.37
C VAL A 179 28.40 -10.81 -12.12
N VAL A 180 28.32 -9.53 -11.80
CA VAL A 180 28.96 -8.92 -10.62
C VAL A 180 27.89 -8.45 -9.65
N TRP A 181 28.02 -8.86 -8.39
CA TRP A 181 27.13 -8.49 -7.30
C TRP A 181 27.86 -7.53 -6.35
N VAL A 182 27.32 -6.33 -6.16
CA VAL A 182 27.93 -5.29 -5.32
C VAL A 182 26.96 -4.88 -4.23
N SER A 183 27.35 -5.08 -2.98
CA SER A 183 26.61 -4.56 -1.82
C SER A 183 27.06 -3.15 -1.50
N GLU A 184 26.11 -2.22 -1.36
CA GLU A 184 26.42 -0.87 -0.90
C GLU A 184 26.91 -0.93 0.56
N ASN A 185 28.16 -0.50 0.78
CA ASN A 185 28.88 -0.57 2.07
C ASN A 185 29.30 -1.96 2.58
N SER A 186 29.28 -3.00 1.73
CA SER A 186 29.75 -4.37 2.09
C SER A 186 29.06 -5.00 3.31
N LYS A 187 27.82 -4.61 3.59
CA LYS A 187 27.08 -5.09 4.77
C LYS A 187 26.23 -6.33 4.49
N ILE A 188 26.06 -6.71 3.22
CA ILE A 188 25.40 -7.96 2.82
C ILE A 188 26.48 -9.00 2.56
N LYS A 189 26.34 -10.18 3.17
CA LYS A 189 27.19 -11.33 2.83
C LYS A 189 26.62 -12.03 1.60
N ILE A 190 27.38 -12.06 0.51
CA ILE A 190 26.98 -12.62 -0.78
C ILE A 190 27.75 -13.93 -1.00
N GLU A 191 27.04 -15.05 -1.01
CA GLU A 191 27.62 -16.40 -1.14
C GLU A 191 26.94 -17.19 -2.25
N ASN A 192 27.55 -18.30 -2.68
CA ASN A 192 26.99 -19.23 -3.66
C ASN A 192 26.47 -18.55 -4.94
N GLN A 193 27.27 -17.64 -5.50
CA GLN A 193 26.94 -16.95 -6.74
C GLN A 193 27.01 -17.94 -7.90
N THR A 194 25.90 -18.12 -8.60
CA THR A 194 25.84 -18.94 -9.82
C THR A 194 25.10 -18.17 -10.90
N PHE A 195 25.44 -18.40 -12.17
CA PHE A 195 24.66 -17.87 -13.28
C PHE A 195 24.63 -18.87 -14.42
N THR A 196 23.55 -18.83 -15.18
CA THR A 196 23.38 -19.49 -16.47
C THR A 196 23.38 -18.43 -17.57
N ASP A 197 23.11 -18.83 -18.81
CA ASP A 197 23.08 -17.93 -19.96
C ASP A 197 22.16 -16.71 -19.79
N LYS A 198 21.12 -16.80 -18.94
CA LYS A 198 20.07 -15.77 -18.80
C LYS A 198 19.66 -15.44 -17.36
N VAL A 199 20.01 -16.27 -16.38
CA VAL A 199 19.57 -16.07 -14.99
C VAL A 199 20.77 -16.15 -14.07
N ALA A 200 20.86 -15.22 -13.12
CA ALA A 200 21.86 -15.22 -12.07
C ALA A 200 21.19 -15.40 -10.70
N THR A 201 21.85 -16.12 -9.80
CA THR A 201 21.39 -16.34 -8.43
C THR A 201 22.53 -16.15 -7.44
N ALA A 202 22.22 -15.55 -6.30
CA ALA A 202 23.14 -15.45 -5.17
C ALA A 202 22.40 -15.63 -3.85
N LYS A 203 23.08 -16.23 -2.86
CA LYS A 203 22.60 -16.32 -1.48
C LYS A 203 23.02 -15.05 -0.74
N LEU A 204 22.03 -14.26 -0.32
CA LEU A 204 22.21 -13.04 0.45
C LEU A 204 21.90 -13.33 1.92
N THR A 205 22.84 -12.99 2.82
CA THR A 205 22.64 -13.09 4.27
C THR A 205 22.85 -11.71 4.90
N PHE A 206 21.94 -11.34 5.80
CA PHE A 206 21.91 -10.03 6.47
C PHE A 206 22.14 -10.23 7.96
N THR A 207 23.23 -9.66 8.49
CA THR A 207 23.64 -9.87 9.88
C THR A 207 22.98 -8.92 10.87
N ASN A 208 22.42 -7.79 10.39
CA ASN A 208 21.79 -6.79 11.25
C ASN A 208 20.50 -6.27 10.61
N ALA A 209 19.58 -5.74 11.41
CA ALA A 209 18.45 -4.98 10.88
C ALA A 209 18.91 -3.69 10.19
N GLY A 210 18.17 -3.27 9.17
CA GLY A 210 18.44 -2.05 8.40
C GLY A 210 18.01 -2.15 6.94
N VAL A 211 18.33 -1.11 6.17
CA VAL A 211 18.12 -1.11 4.71
C VAL A 211 19.42 -1.36 3.99
N TYR A 212 19.33 -2.19 2.98
CA TYR A 212 20.44 -2.63 2.18
C TYR A 212 20.12 -2.47 0.70
N LYS A 213 21.17 -2.17 -0.07
CA LYS A 213 21.09 -2.14 -1.52
C LYS A 213 22.10 -3.08 -2.11
N ILE A 214 21.69 -3.78 -3.16
CA ILE A 214 22.58 -4.57 -3.98
C ILE A 214 22.41 -4.14 -5.44
N GLN A 215 23.54 -3.94 -6.10
CA GLN A 215 23.59 -3.73 -7.53
C GLN A 215 24.07 -5.01 -8.19
N VAL A 216 23.31 -5.49 -9.15
CA VAL A 216 23.61 -6.70 -9.91
C VAL A 216 23.87 -6.28 -11.34
N THR A 217 25.08 -6.53 -11.80
CA THR A 217 25.51 -6.12 -13.13
C THR A 217 25.76 -7.35 -13.98
N GLY A 218 24.91 -7.55 -14.98
CA GLY A 218 25.10 -8.56 -16.02
C GLY A 218 25.86 -7.99 -17.19
N THR A 219 26.83 -8.74 -17.70
CA THR A 219 27.64 -8.37 -18.87
C THR A 219 27.50 -9.45 -19.93
N THR A 220 27.30 -9.04 -21.18
CA THR A 220 27.39 -9.90 -22.36
C THR A 220 28.65 -9.56 -23.15
N ALA A 221 28.83 -10.13 -24.33
CA ALA A 221 29.95 -9.79 -25.20
C ALA A 221 29.94 -8.31 -25.66
N THR A 222 28.77 -7.67 -25.72
CA THR A 222 28.61 -6.34 -26.34
C THR A 222 27.97 -5.30 -25.42
N LYS A 223 27.29 -5.71 -24.35
CA LYS A 223 26.46 -4.82 -23.52
C LYS A 223 26.60 -5.12 -22.02
N GLN A 224 26.17 -4.17 -21.21
CA GLN A 224 26.09 -4.28 -19.76
C GLN A 224 24.73 -3.77 -19.28
N LYS A 225 24.15 -4.44 -18.29
CA LYS A 225 22.90 -4.03 -17.64
C LYS A 225 23.03 -4.11 -16.14
N VAL A 226 22.56 -3.06 -15.48
CA VAL A 226 22.53 -2.96 -14.01
C VAL A 226 21.09 -3.08 -13.53
N PHE A 227 20.90 -3.88 -12.49
CA PHE A 227 19.68 -3.97 -11.71
C PHE A 227 19.98 -3.55 -10.27
N ASP A 228 19.14 -2.69 -9.73
CA ASP A 228 19.22 -2.24 -8.34
C ASP A 228 18.09 -2.90 -7.54
N PHE A 229 18.44 -3.52 -6.42
CA PHE A 229 17.47 -4.08 -5.49
C PHE A 229 17.66 -3.47 -4.11
N ASP A 230 16.54 -3.08 -3.50
CA ASP A 230 16.48 -2.51 -2.17
C ASP A 230 15.83 -3.54 -1.22
N PHE A 231 16.41 -3.72 -0.03
CA PHE A 231 15.93 -4.63 1.00
C PHE A 231 15.75 -3.90 2.32
N ALA A 232 14.69 -4.23 3.07
CA ALA A 232 14.52 -3.84 4.46
C ALA A 232 14.50 -5.08 5.36
N ILE A 233 15.43 -5.13 6.29
CA ILE A 233 15.58 -6.22 7.24
C ILE A 233 15.17 -5.74 8.63
N HIS A 234 14.25 -6.47 9.26
CA HIS A 234 13.66 -6.12 10.56
C HIS A 234 14.05 -7.14 11.64
N ASP A 235 14.35 -6.66 12.86
CA ASP A 235 14.65 -7.52 14.03
C ASP A 235 13.43 -8.32 14.52
N LYS A 236 12.22 -7.84 14.22
CA LYS A 236 10.94 -8.49 14.50
C LYS A 236 10.00 -8.27 13.33
N LEU A 237 9.53 -9.35 12.71
CA LEU A 237 8.34 -9.28 11.86
C LEU A 237 7.16 -9.05 12.81
N GLU A 238 6.59 -7.84 12.82
CA GLU A 238 5.30 -7.61 13.48
C GLU A 238 4.27 -8.52 12.80
N GLY A 239 3.78 -9.51 13.56
CA GLY A 239 2.69 -10.40 13.15
C GLY A 239 1.31 -9.77 13.32
#